data_AF-A0AAT9HG84-F1
#
_entry.id   AF-A0AAT9HG84-F1
#
_cell.length_a   1.000
_cell.length_b   1.000
_cell.length_c   1.000
_cell.angle_alpha   90.00
_cell.angle_beta   90.00
_cell.angle_gamma   90.00
#
_symmetry.space_group_name_H-M   'P 1'
#
loop_
_entity.id
_entity.type
_entity.pdbx_description
1 polymer ?
#
loop_
_entity_poly.entity_id
_entity_poly.type
_entity_poly.pdbx_seq_one_letter_code
_entity_poly.pdbx_strand_id
1 'polypeptide(L)'
;MATLDPDMGLLVRRAMEGMGITMVNGAEVTKLLTGDDGAVRAVVTEDAEYPADVVILGIGVRPETALARAAGLPLGEHGGLLTDRSMRVRGYENIWAGGDCVEVLDLVSGQLRHIPLGTHANKHGQIIGANAGGGYATFPGVVGTAVSKVCDLEIARTGLREKDAHRVGLRFESVTIESTSRAGYYPNASPMTVKMLAELRTGRLLGVQIVGREGAGKRVDIAAVALTAGMTVEQMTALDLGYAPPFSPVWDPVLVAARKAATKIRASL
;
A
#
# COMPACT_ATOMS: atom_id res chain seq x y z
N MET A 1 0.66 -8.62 -8.13
CA MET A 1 0.66 -8.23 -6.71
C MET A 1 -0.75 -7.85 -6.27
N ALA A 2 -1.22 -8.37 -5.14
CA ALA A 2 -2.58 -8.12 -4.65
C ALA A 2 -2.76 -6.74 -3.99
N THR A 3 -1.82 -5.80 -4.15
CA THR A 3 -1.81 -4.47 -3.49
C THR A 3 -1.70 -3.29 -4.46
N LEU A 4 -1.76 -3.56 -5.77
CA LEU A 4 -1.82 -2.57 -6.85
C LEU A 4 -3.08 -2.82 -7.69
N ASP A 5 -3.45 -1.85 -8.53
CA ASP A 5 -4.41 -2.07 -9.61
C ASP A 5 -3.79 -2.91 -10.74
N PRO A 6 -4.60 -3.61 -11.56
CA PRO A 6 -4.09 -4.53 -12.59
C PRO A 6 -3.15 -3.88 -13.61
N ASP A 7 -3.44 -2.64 -14.02
CA ASP A 7 -2.61 -1.86 -14.95
C ASP A 7 -1.21 -1.57 -14.38
N MET A 8 -1.14 -1.16 -13.11
CA MET A 8 0.13 -0.94 -12.41
C MET A 8 0.85 -2.27 -12.13
N GLY A 9 0.10 -3.34 -11.84
CA GLY A 9 0.63 -4.68 -11.67
C GLY A 9 1.29 -5.24 -12.94
N LEU A 10 0.78 -4.88 -14.13
CA LEU A 10 1.37 -5.27 -15.40
C LEU A 10 2.75 -4.64 -15.62
N LEU A 11 2.96 -3.41 -15.17
CA LEU A 11 4.28 -2.76 -15.22
C LEU A 11 5.30 -3.52 -14.37
N VAL A 12 4.90 -3.93 -13.17
CA VAL A 12 5.74 -4.74 -12.28
C VAL A 12 6.08 -6.08 -12.93
N ARG A 13 5.08 -6.76 -13.50
CA ARG A 13 5.27 -8.04 -14.20
C ARG A 13 6.30 -7.91 -15.32
N ARG A 14 6.11 -6.94 -16.23
CA ARG A 14 7.02 -6.71 -17.36
C ARG A 14 8.44 -6.41 -16.90
N ALA A 15 8.59 -5.61 -15.84
CA ALA A 15 9.89 -5.29 -15.29
C ALA A 15 10.59 -6.51 -14.68
N MET A 16 9.86 -7.37 -13.96
CA MET A 16 10.41 -8.61 -13.39
C MET A 16 10.76 -9.64 -14.48
N GLU A 17 9.90 -9.81 -15.49
CA GLU A 17 10.19 -10.67 -16.66
C GLU A 17 11.45 -10.18 -17.40
N GLY A 18 11.62 -8.86 -17.55
CA GLY A 18 12.83 -8.26 -18.10
C GLY A 18 14.11 -8.49 -17.28
N MET A 19 13.99 -8.90 -16.02
CA MET A 19 15.12 -9.32 -15.17
C MET A 19 15.40 -10.83 -15.23
N GLY A 20 14.69 -11.58 -16.09
CA GLY A 20 14.78 -13.03 -16.17
C GLY A 20 13.95 -13.77 -15.12
N ILE A 21 13.04 -13.09 -14.42
CA ILE A 21 12.13 -13.74 -13.46
C ILE A 21 10.92 -14.27 -14.23
N THR A 22 10.69 -15.58 -14.17
CA THR A 22 9.49 -16.19 -14.75
C THR A 22 8.28 -15.90 -13.86
N MET A 23 7.30 -15.17 -14.39
CA MET A 23 6.08 -14.80 -13.67
C MET A 23 4.92 -15.70 -14.11
N VAL A 24 4.44 -16.55 -13.20
CA VAL A 24 3.23 -17.37 -13.40
C VAL A 24 2.10 -16.77 -12.57
N ASN A 25 1.01 -16.34 -13.22
CA ASN A 25 -0.14 -15.71 -12.59
C ASN A 25 -1.39 -16.56 -12.80
N GLY A 26 -2.36 -16.45 -11.89
CA GLY A 26 -3.63 -17.19 -12.01
C GLY A 26 -3.49 -18.70 -11.81
N ALA A 27 -2.33 -19.17 -11.35
CA ALA A 27 -2.06 -20.59 -11.11
C ALA A 27 -2.06 -20.86 -9.61
N GLU A 28 -3.02 -21.67 -9.15
CA GLU A 28 -3.07 -22.14 -7.77
C GLU A 28 -2.10 -23.29 -7.57
N VAL A 29 -1.29 -23.23 -6.52
CA VAL A 29 -0.39 -24.33 -6.14
C VAL A 29 -1.22 -25.40 -5.45
N THR A 30 -1.31 -26.59 -6.06
CA THR A 30 -2.11 -27.71 -5.56
C THR A 30 -1.27 -28.74 -4.82
N LYS A 31 0.03 -28.85 -5.15
CA LYS A 31 0.93 -29.84 -4.55
C LYS A 31 2.39 -29.41 -4.61
N LEU A 32 3.17 -29.85 -3.62
CA LEU A 32 4.64 -29.85 -3.66
C LEU A 32 5.11 -31.29 -3.86
N LEU A 33 5.99 -31.52 -4.83
CA LEU A 33 6.60 -32.83 -5.06
C LEU A 33 7.94 -32.89 -4.33
N THR A 34 8.17 -33.98 -3.61
CA THR A 34 9.43 -34.24 -2.90
C THR A 34 10.13 -35.46 -3.48
N GLY A 35 11.46 -35.49 -3.39
CA GLY A 35 12.27 -36.68 -3.62
C GLY A 35 12.19 -37.67 -2.46
N ASP A 36 12.90 -38.81 -2.61
CA ASP A 36 12.97 -39.86 -1.58
C ASP A 36 13.66 -39.40 -0.29
N ASP A 37 14.49 -38.36 -0.38
CA ASP A 37 15.17 -37.67 0.73
C ASP A 37 14.29 -36.62 1.44
N GLY A 38 13.06 -36.41 0.94
CA GLY A 38 12.13 -35.41 1.45
C GLY A 38 12.40 -33.98 0.96
N ALA A 39 13.41 -33.75 0.11
CA ALA A 39 13.68 -32.44 -0.46
C ALA A 39 12.64 -32.09 -1.53
N VAL A 40 12.25 -30.82 -1.62
CA VAL A 40 11.34 -30.37 -2.68
C VAL A 40 12.04 -30.45 -4.03
N ARG A 41 11.32 -30.91 -5.05
CA ARG A 41 11.81 -30.97 -6.44
C ARG A 41 10.95 -30.19 -7.42
N ALA A 42 9.68 -29.95 -7.09
CA ALA A 42 8.77 -29.20 -7.95
C ALA A 42 7.55 -28.64 -7.22
N VAL A 43 7.00 -27.57 -7.79
CA VAL A 43 5.69 -26.99 -7.46
C VAL A 43 4.69 -27.39 -8.55
N VAL A 44 3.53 -27.89 -8.17
CA VAL A 44 2.47 -28.32 -9.10
C VAL A 44 1.29 -27.37 -9.03
N THR A 45 0.77 -27.05 -10.19
CA THR A 45 -0.48 -26.32 -10.43
C THR A 45 -1.41 -27.20 -11.24
N GLU A 46 -2.65 -26.78 -11.50
CA GLU A 46 -3.56 -27.54 -12.36
C GLU A 46 -2.99 -27.77 -13.77
N ASP A 47 -2.33 -26.76 -14.32
CA ASP A 47 -1.89 -26.75 -15.71
C ASP A 47 -0.44 -27.22 -15.92
N ALA A 48 0.40 -27.20 -14.88
CA ALA A 48 1.85 -27.38 -15.04
C ALA A 48 2.58 -27.80 -13.75
N GLU A 49 3.74 -28.44 -13.95
CA GLU A 49 4.77 -28.70 -12.95
C GLU A 49 5.97 -27.77 -13.18
N TYR A 50 6.46 -27.15 -12.11
CA TYR A 50 7.58 -26.22 -12.11
C TYR A 50 8.72 -26.77 -11.24
N PRO A 51 9.84 -27.24 -11.84
CA PRO A 51 11.00 -27.69 -11.08
C PRO A 51 11.54 -26.60 -10.15
N ALA A 52 11.86 -26.96 -8.91
CA ALA A 52 12.40 -26.04 -7.91
C ALA A 52 13.16 -26.80 -6.81
N ASP A 53 14.35 -26.30 -6.46
CA ASP A 53 15.16 -26.82 -5.35
C ASP A 53 14.76 -26.19 -4.00
N VAL A 54 14.14 -25.02 -4.04
CA VAL A 54 13.68 -24.26 -2.86
C VAL A 54 12.32 -23.66 -3.15
N VAL A 55 11.40 -23.80 -2.19
CA VAL A 55 10.07 -23.18 -2.25
C VAL A 55 9.88 -22.23 -1.07
N ILE A 56 9.58 -20.97 -1.36
CA ILE A 56 9.31 -19.92 -0.36
C ILE A 56 7.82 -19.58 -0.41
N LEU A 57 7.12 -19.78 0.71
CA LEU A 57 5.69 -19.48 0.81
C LEU A 57 5.46 -18.01 1.21
N GLY A 58 5.07 -17.19 0.25
CA GLY A 58 4.77 -15.76 0.41
C GLY A 58 3.30 -15.41 0.23
N ILE A 59 2.38 -16.17 0.83
CA ILE A 59 0.93 -16.12 0.55
C ILE A 59 0.11 -15.18 1.46
N GLY A 60 0.79 -14.32 2.23
CA GLY A 60 0.16 -13.39 3.16
C GLY A 60 0.13 -13.89 4.61
N VAL A 61 -0.39 -13.06 5.50
CA VAL A 61 -0.45 -13.31 6.95
C VAL A 61 -1.87 -13.06 7.46
N ARG A 62 -2.20 -13.65 8.61
CA ARG A 62 -3.47 -13.45 9.32
C ARG A 62 -3.18 -12.94 10.74
N PRO A 63 -4.08 -12.15 11.36
CA PRO A 63 -3.93 -11.77 12.76
C PRO A 63 -3.83 -13.01 13.66
N GLU A 64 -2.83 -13.06 14.54
CA GLU A 64 -2.76 -14.09 15.59
C GLU A 64 -3.65 -13.65 16.76
N THR A 65 -4.89 -14.16 16.77
CA THR A 65 -5.93 -13.76 17.73
C THR A 65 -6.56 -14.95 18.46
N ALA A 66 -5.88 -16.11 18.52
CA ALA A 66 -6.40 -17.29 19.21
C ALA A 66 -6.69 -17.02 20.69
N LEU A 67 -5.74 -16.39 21.40
CA LEU A 67 -5.91 -16.00 22.81
C LEU A 67 -7.05 -15.01 23.00
N ALA A 68 -7.11 -13.98 22.15
CA ALA A 68 -8.16 -12.96 22.20
C ALA A 68 -9.55 -13.55 22.00
N ARG A 69 -9.68 -14.47 21.04
CA ARG A 69 -10.92 -15.20 20.76
C ARG A 69 -11.35 -16.06 21.96
N ALA A 70 -10.42 -16.82 22.53
CA ALA A 70 -10.69 -17.65 23.71
C ALA A 70 -11.12 -16.81 24.93
N ALA A 71 -10.59 -15.60 25.05
CA ALA A 71 -10.93 -14.63 26.09
C ALA A 71 -12.21 -13.81 25.81
N GLY A 72 -12.88 -14.01 24.65
CA GLY A 72 -14.09 -13.26 24.30
C GLY A 72 -13.84 -11.78 23.95
N LEU A 73 -12.61 -11.41 23.56
CA LEU A 73 -12.28 -10.04 23.16
C LEU A 73 -12.87 -9.72 21.77
N PRO A 74 -13.28 -8.46 21.52
CA PRO A 74 -13.89 -8.07 20.26
C PRO A 74 -12.90 -8.16 19.10
N LEU A 75 -13.29 -8.91 18.07
CA LEU A 75 -12.59 -9.04 16.80
C LEU A 75 -13.43 -8.42 15.67
N GLY A 76 -12.76 -7.80 14.69
CA GLY A 76 -13.42 -7.26 13.51
C GLY A 76 -13.62 -8.29 12.40
N GLU A 77 -14.10 -7.81 11.26
CA GLU A 77 -14.43 -8.64 10.09
C GLU A 77 -13.18 -9.29 9.46
N HIS A 78 -11.99 -8.72 9.71
CA HIS A 78 -10.71 -9.27 9.26
C HIS A 78 -10.03 -10.15 10.32
N GLY A 79 -10.71 -10.41 11.44
CA GLY A 79 -10.23 -11.28 12.52
C GLY A 79 -9.19 -10.66 13.45
N GLY A 80 -8.90 -9.36 13.30
CA GLY A 80 -8.01 -8.62 14.19
C GLY A 80 -8.75 -8.02 15.39
N LEU A 81 -8.03 -7.78 16.48
CA LEU A 81 -8.54 -7.12 17.67
C LEU A 81 -9.02 -5.70 17.36
N LEU A 82 -10.20 -5.35 17.89
CA LEU A 82 -10.77 -4.02 17.77
C LEU A 82 -10.25 -3.12 18.90
N THR A 83 -9.61 -2.02 18.51
CA THR A 83 -9.09 -1.03 19.45
C THR A 83 -9.75 0.34 19.30
N ASP A 84 -9.62 1.17 20.33
CA ASP A 84 -9.91 2.59 20.28
C ASP A 84 -8.65 3.41 19.86
N ARG A 85 -8.76 4.74 19.84
CA ARG A 85 -7.64 5.62 19.48
C ARG A 85 -6.47 5.56 20.46
N SER A 86 -6.67 5.10 21.70
CA SER A 86 -5.62 4.91 22.70
C SER A 86 -4.95 3.53 22.61
N MET A 87 -5.31 2.74 21.58
CA MET A 87 -4.92 1.34 21.38
C MET A 87 -5.45 0.38 22.45
N ARG A 88 -6.44 0.80 23.26
CA ARG A 88 -7.15 -0.09 24.20
C ARG A 88 -8.08 -1.00 23.42
N VAL A 89 -8.18 -2.26 23.84
CA VAL A 89 -9.19 -3.19 23.32
C VAL A 89 -10.56 -2.66 23.71
N ARG A 90 -11.48 -2.53 22.74
CA ARG A 90 -12.77 -1.88 22.97
C ARG A 90 -13.55 -2.59 24.08
N GLY A 91 -14.07 -1.81 25.03
CA GLY A 91 -14.81 -2.34 26.19
C GLY A 91 -13.93 -2.75 27.38
N TYR A 92 -12.61 -2.58 27.30
CA TYR A 92 -11.68 -2.91 28.37
C TYR A 92 -10.74 -1.73 28.69
N GLU A 93 -10.53 -1.44 29.97
CA GLU A 93 -9.69 -0.31 30.39
C GLU A 93 -8.21 -0.67 30.55
N ASN A 94 -7.93 -1.94 30.80
CA ASN A 94 -6.63 -2.48 31.19
C ASN A 94 -6.03 -3.46 30.16
N ILE A 95 -6.60 -3.54 28.96
CA ILE A 95 -6.11 -4.39 27.88
C ILE A 95 -5.82 -3.53 26.66
N TRP A 96 -4.59 -3.64 26.12
CA TRP A 96 -4.16 -2.96 24.90
C TRP A 96 -3.75 -3.98 23.84
N ALA A 97 -3.85 -3.59 22.58
CA ALA A 97 -3.39 -4.40 21.45
C ALA A 97 -2.79 -3.50 20.36
N GLY A 98 -1.77 -3.99 19.66
CA GLY A 98 -1.06 -3.25 18.63
C GLY A 98 -0.29 -4.18 17.70
N GLY A 99 0.34 -3.61 16.68
CA GLY A 99 0.96 -4.41 15.61
C GLY A 99 -0.03 -5.17 14.73
N ASP A 100 0.39 -6.32 14.24
CA ASP A 100 -0.32 -7.04 13.17
C ASP A 100 -1.54 -7.85 13.65
N CYS A 101 -1.79 -7.88 14.97
CA CYS A 101 -2.95 -8.55 15.56
C CYS A 101 -4.20 -7.66 15.65
N VAL A 102 -4.12 -6.38 15.28
CA VAL A 102 -5.25 -5.43 15.32
C VAL A 102 -5.77 -5.08 13.93
N GLU A 103 -7.01 -4.63 13.88
CA GLU A 103 -7.52 -3.85 12.75
C GLU A 103 -7.31 -2.36 12.98
N VAL A 104 -6.94 -1.65 11.92
CA VAL A 104 -6.65 -0.21 11.95
C VAL A 104 -7.67 0.55 11.12
N LEU A 105 -8.00 1.77 11.55
CA LEU A 105 -8.83 2.67 10.75
C LEU A 105 -8.05 3.13 9.52
N ASP A 106 -8.55 2.78 8.34
CA ASP A 106 -8.11 3.35 7.08
C ASP A 106 -8.76 4.74 6.92
N LEU A 107 -7.95 5.78 7.02
CA LEU A 107 -8.39 7.18 7.02
C LEU A 107 -9.07 7.59 5.72
N VAL A 108 -8.81 6.90 4.61
CA VAL A 108 -9.38 7.27 3.32
C VAL A 108 -10.77 6.67 3.15
N SER A 109 -10.92 5.38 3.47
CA SER A 109 -12.20 4.66 3.35
C SER A 109 -13.12 4.82 4.56
N GLY A 110 -12.58 5.20 5.72
CA GLY A 110 -13.29 5.23 7.00
C GLY A 110 -13.62 3.85 7.56
N GLN A 111 -13.11 2.78 6.95
CA GLN A 111 -13.36 1.39 7.37
C GLN A 111 -12.18 0.85 8.19
N LEU A 112 -12.48 -0.10 9.07
CA LEU A 112 -11.44 -0.88 9.74
C LEU A 112 -10.87 -1.90 8.77
N ARG A 113 -9.55 -2.07 8.78
CA ARG A 113 -8.83 -2.98 7.89
C ARG A 113 -7.67 -3.65 8.59
N HIS A 114 -7.33 -4.86 8.15
CA HIS A 114 -6.04 -5.49 8.47
C HIS A 114 -4.96 -4.99 7.50
N ILE A 115 -4.01 -4.19 8.02
CA ILE A 115 -2.88 -3.66 7.25
C ILE A 115 -1.59 -3.91 8.05
N PRO A 116 -1.01 -5.12 7.95
CA PRO A 116 0.15 -5.54 8.76
C PRO A 116 1.44 -4.91 8.23
N LEU A 117 1.87 -3.83 8.88
CA LEU A 117 3.08 -3.09 8.51
C LEU A 117 3.84 -2.70 9.78
N GLY A 118 5.16 -2.95 9.78
CA GLY A 118 6.02 -2.63 10.94
C GLY A 118 5.99 -1.14 11.34
N THR A 119 5.72 -0.24 10.39
CA THR A 119 5.53 1.20 10.67
C THR A 119 4.33 1.47 11.56
N HIS A 120 3.25 0.69 11.43
CA HIS A 120 2.07 0.77 12.29
C HIS A 120 2.39 0.18 13.67
N ALA A 121 3.01 -1.01 13.70
CA ALA A 121 3.38 -1.69 14.93
C ALA A 121 4.22 -0.82 15.87
N ASN A 122 5.24 -0.12 15.34
CA ASN A 122 6.08 0.78 16.13
C ASN A 122 5.27 1.94 16.73
N LYS A 123 4.39 2.57 15.94
CA LYS A 123 3.52 3.65 16.42
C LYS A 123 2.54 3.14 17.47
N HIS A 124 1.92 1.98 17.24
CA HIS A 124 1.03 1.37 18.23
C HIS A 124 1.77 1.12 19.55
N GLY A 125 2.97 0.55 19.51
CA GLY A 125 3.79 0.31 20.71
C GLY A 125 4.08 1.58 21.51
N GLN A 126 4.40 2.69 20.83
CA GLN A 126 4.59 3.99 21.49
C GLN A 126 3.32 4.48 22.20
N ILE A 127 2.17 4.39 21.53
CA ILE A 127 0.88 4.81 22.09
C ILE A 127 0.49 3.93 23.29
N ILE A 128 0.64 2.61 23.16
CA ILE A 128 0.36 1.65 24.23
C ILE A 128 1.26 1.92 25.45
N GLY A 129 2.58 2.06 25.24
CA GLY A 129 3.52 2.33 26.32
C GLY A 129 3.21 3.63 27.07
N ALA A 130 2.89 4.71 26.34
CA ALA A 130 2.51 5.98 26.95
C ALA A 130 1.23 5.86 27.80
N ASN A 131 0.19 5.19 27.29
CA ASN A 131 -1.09 5.05 27.99
C ASN A 131 -1.01 4.06 29.16
N ALA A 132 -0.29 2.95 29.02
CA ALA A 132 -0.08 2.00 30.10
C ALA A 132 0.76 2.60 31.25
N GLY A 133 1.67 3.54 30.94
CA GLY A 133 2.44 4.30 31.92
C GLY A 133 1.68 5.44 32.61
N GLY A 134 0.37 5.61 32.35
CA GLY A 134 -0.46 6.67 32.94
C GLY A 134 -0.44 8.01 32.19
N GLY A 135 0.19 8.06 31.01
CA GLY A 135 0.14 9.21 30.11
C GLY A 135 -1.11 9.23 29.22
N TYR A 136 -1.11 10.13 28.24
CA TYR A 136 -2.14 10.23 27.21
C TYR A 136 -1.51 10.30 25.82
N ALA A 137 -1.87 9.34 24.95
CA ALA A 137 -1.46 9.32 23.56
C ALA A 137 -2.53 8.66 22.68
N THR A 138 -2.63 9.11 21.42
CA THR A 138 -3.61 8.57 20.46
C THR A 138 -3.02 8.26 19.09
N PHE A 139 -3.57 7.24 18.44
CA PHE A 139 -3.31 6.89 17.05
C PHE A 139 -4.54 7.19 16.17
N PRO A 140 -4.43 8.05 15.14
CA PRO A 140 -5.59 8.47 14.36
C PRO A 140 -6.06 7.43 13.33
N GLY A 141 -5.17 6.54 12.89
CA GLY A 141 -5.40 5.62 11.78
C GLY A 141 -4.24 5.66 10.77
N VAL A 142 -4.45 5.06 9.60
CA VAL A 142 -3.44 4.89 8.56
C VAL A 142 -4.00 5.22 7.19
N VAL A 143 -3.12 5.55 6.25
CA VAL A 143 -3.43 5.64 4.82
C VAL A 143 -2.86 4.46 4.03
N GLY A 144 -2.31 3.45 4.72
CA GLY A 144 -1.77 2.25 4.08
C GLY A 144 -0.66 2.56 3.08
N THR A 145 0.38 3.28 3.49
CA THR A 145 1.57 3.47 2.64
C THR A 145 2.46 2.24 2.69
N ALA A 146 2.87 1.72 1.53
CA ALA A 146 3.85 0.65 1.43
C ALA A 146 4.78 0.86 0.22
N VAL A 147 6.03 0.46 0.39
CA VAL A 147 7.06 0.48 -0.65
C VAL A 147 7.71 -0.90 -0.71
N SER A 148 8.05 -1.34 -1.92
CA SER A 148 8.75 -2.60 -2.18
C SER A 148 9.80 -2.38 -3.25
N LYS A 149 10.89 -3.14 -3.18
CA LYS A 149 11.99 -3.09 -4.14
C LYS A 149 12.26 -4.48 -4.68
N VAL A 150 12.35 -4.60 -6.00
CA VAL A 150 12.74 -5.83 -6.70
C VAL A 150 13.93 -5.48 -7.59
N CYS A 151 15.13 -5.88 -7.21
CA CYS A 151 16.37 -5.42 -7.85
C CYS A 151 16.41 -3.88 -7.92
N ASP A 152 16.34 -3.28 -9.11
CA ASP A 152 16.30 -1.84 -9.35
C ASP A 152 14.87 -1.26 -9.49
N LEU A 153 13.83 -2.11 -9.49
CA LEU A 153 12.43 -1.70 -9.53
C LEU A 153 11.98 -1.20 -8.17
N GLU A 154 11.45 0.01 -8.12
CA GLU A 154 10.78 0.57 -6.97
C GLU A 154 9.26 0.60 -7.22
N ILE A 155 8.51 0.09 -6.25
CA ILE A 155 7.07 -0.05 -6.29
C ILE A 155 6.51 0.61 -5.03
N ALA A 156 5.57 1.52 -5.17
CA ALA A 156 5.01 2.24 -4.05
C ALA A 156 3.50 2.42 -4.19
N ARG A 157 2.80 2.45 -3.06
CA ARG A 157 1.37 2.77 -3.00
C ARG A 157 0.97 3.39 -1.67
N THR A 158 -0.08 4.20 -1.72
CA THR A 158 -0.76 4.76 -0.54
C THR A 158 -2.23 5.03 -0.88
N GLY A 159 -3.10 4.95 0.11
CA GLY A 159 -4.55 5.07 -0.03
C GLY A 159 -5.22 3.86 -0.68
N LEU A 160 -6.33 4.13 -1.35
CA LEU A 160 -7.21 3.14 -1.98
C LEU A 160 -6.78 2.80 -3.40
N ARG A 161 -7.06 1.56 -3.79
CA ARG A 161 -7.12 1.13 -5.19
C ARG A 161 -8.52 1.32 -5.75
N GLU A 162 -8.68 1.19 -7.06
CA GLU A 162 -9.98 1.33 -7.73
C GLU A 162 -11.02 0.37 -7.13
N LYS A 163 -10.65 -0.91 -6.96
CA LYS A 163 -11.53 -1.90 -6.34
C LYS A 163 -11.85 -1.62 -4.86
N ASP A 164 -10.93 -0.97 -4.14
CA ASP A 164 -11.15 -0.62 -2.73
C ASP A 164 -12.15 0.55 -2.65
N ALA A 165 -11.97 1.57 -3.49
CA ALA A 165 -12.88 2.71 -3.60
C ALA A 165 -14.30 2.28 -4.00
N HIS A 166 -14.44 1.40 -5.02
CA HIS A 166 -15.74 0.84 -5.40
C HIS A 166 -16.42 0.08 -4.25
N ARG A 167 -15.67 -0.75 -3.53
CA ARG A 167 -16.20 -1.55 -2.42
C ARG A 167 -16.78 -0.70 -1.29
N VAL A 168 -16.24 0.50 -1.06
CA VAL A 168 -16.76 1.43 -0.05
C VAL A 168 -17.72 2.48 -0.63
N GLY A 169 -18.23 2.26 -1.85
CA GLY A 169 -19.26 3.08 -2.47
C GLY A 169 -18.76 4.43 -3.01
N LEU A 170 -17.45 4.63 -3.13
CA LEU A 170 -16.89 5.87 -3.67
C LEU A 170 -16.90 5.84 -5.19
N ARG A 171 -17.34 6.95 -5.78
CA ARG A 171 -17.18 7.23 -7.21
C ARG A 171 -15.96 8.11 -7.41
N PHE A 172 -15.13 7.79 -8.39
CA PHE A 172 -13.83 8.42 -8.55
C PHE A 172 -13.47 8.56 -10.03
N GLU A 173 -12.51 9.45 -10.28
CA GLU A 173 -11.72 9.47 -11.50
C GLU A 173 -10.33 8.92 -11.22
N SER A 174 -9.80 8.13 -12.16
CA SER A 174 -8.39 7.75 -12.17
C SER A 174 -7.65 8.38 -13.35
N VAL A 175 -6.38 8.69 -13.12
CA VAL A 175 -5.44 9.17 -14.13
C VAL A 175 -4.12 8.44 -13.96
N THR A 176 -3.48 8.18 -15.11
CA THR A 176 -2.12 7.64 -15.16
C THR A 176 -1.26 8.59 -16.00
N ILE A 177 -0.04 8.85 -15.52
CA ILE A 177 0.98 9.64 -16.21
C ILE A 177 2.32 8.92 -16.18
N GLU A 178 3.12 9.15 -17.22
CA GLU A 178 4.52 8.78 -17.27
C GLU A 178 5.37 10.03 -17.04
N SER A 179 6.45 9.89 -16.29
CA SER A 179 7.40 10.96 -16.00
C SER A 179 8.78 10.39 -15.71
N THR A 180 9.72 11.25 -15.34
CA THR A 180 11.10 10.88 -15.04
C THR A 180 11.47 11.20 -13.59
N SER A 181 12.47 10.50 -13.06
CA SER A 181 12.97 10.70 -11.70
C SER A 181 13.63 12.06 -11.50
N ARG A 182 14.20 12.62 -12.56
CA ARG A 182 15.02 13.84 -12.62
C ARG A 182 14.66 14.67 -13.84
N ALA A 183 15.16 15.90 -13.93
CA ALA A 183 15.03 16.71 -15.14
C ALA A 183 15.63 15.98 -16.35
N GLY A 184 14.97 16.05 -17.51
CA GLY A 184 15.35 15.24 -18.68
C GLY A 184 16.74 15.54 -19.26
N TYR A 185 17.28 16.74 -19.01
CA TYR A 185 18.65 17.11 -19.41
C TYR A 185 19.71 16.69 -18.36
N TYR A 186 19.30 16.22 -17.19
CA TYR A 186 20.23 15.76 -16.16
C TYR A 186 20.53 14.26 -16.36
N PRO A 187 21.78 13.81 -16.18
CA PRO A 187 22.14 12.41 -16.41
C PRO A 187 21.31 11.40 -15.61
N ASN A 188 21.16 10.20 -16.18
CA ASN A 188 20.54 9.04 -15.53
C ASN A 188 19.08 9.26 -15.06
N ALA A 189 18.32 10.08 -15.80
CA ALA A 189 16.88 10.18 -15.61
C ALA A 189 16.22 8.82 -15.88
N SER A 190 15.45 8.31 -14.92
CA SER A 190 14.78 7.01 -15.04
C SER A 190 13.27 7.18 -15.13
N PRO A 191 12.56 6.37 -15.94
CA PRO A 191 11.13 6.47 -16.08
C PRO A 191 10.39 6.01 -14.82
N MET A 192 9.22 6.61 -14.60
CA MET A 192 8.24 6.14 -13.62
C MET A 192 6.83 6.42 -14.11
N THR A 193 5.91 5.55 -13.71
CA THR A 193 4.48 5.69 -13.92
C THR A 193 3.81 6.02 -12.59
N VAL A 194 2.98 7.07 -12.59
CA VAL A 194 2.17 7.46 -11.43
C VAL A 194 0.71 7.31 -11.80
N LYS A 195 -0.04 6.54 -11.01
CA LYS A 195 -1.50 6.46 -11.04
C LYS A 195 -2.07 7.16 -9.83
N MET A 196 -3.10 7.97 -10.03
CA MET A 196 -3.77 8.74 -8.98
C MET A 196 -5.29 8.62 -9.11
N LEU A 197 -5.95 8.45 -7.96
CA LEU A 197 -7.41 8.38 -7.84
C LEU A 197 -7.91 9.61 -7.07
N ALA A 198 -8.98 10.23 -7.58
CA ALA A 198 -9.64 11.37 -6.96
C ALA A 198 -11.16 11.16 -6.91
N GLU A 199 -11.78 11.48 -5.78
CA GLU A 199 -13.22 11.37 -5.59
C GLU A 199 -13.98 12.34 -6.51
N LEU A 200 -15.03 11.85 -7.16
CA LEU A 200 -15.87 12.67 -8.03
C LEU A 200 -16.48 13.84 -7.24
N ARG A 201 -16.54 15.01 -7.90
CA ARG A 201 -17.08 16.29 -7.39
C ARG A 201 -16.28 16.93 -6.26
N THR A 202 -15.89 16.21 -5.21
CA THR A 202 -15.11 16.78 -4.10
C THR A 202 -13.65 16.98 -4.48
N GLY A 203 -13.13 16.16 -5.42
CA GLY A 203 -11.71 16.13 -5.77
C GLY A 203 -10.81 15.60 -4.65
N ARG A 204 -11.36 15.03 -3.57
CA ARG A 204 -10.59 14.45 -2.47
C ARG A 204 -9.64 13.38 -3.01
N LEU A 205 -8.36 13.44 -2.64
CA LEU A 205 -7.40 12.40 -3.03
C LEU A 205 -7.80 11.07 -2.38
N LEU A 206 -7.84 9.99 -3.17
CA LEU A 206 -8.21 8.66 -2.68
C LEU A 206 -7.04 7.68 -2.66
N GLY A 207 -6.10 7.80 -3.58
CA GLY A 207 -4.95 6.89 -3.61
C GLY A 207 -3.97 7.19 -4.71
N VAL A 208 -2.74 6.75 -4.50
CA VAL A 208 -1.63 6.89 -5.45
C VAL A 208 -0.83 5.60 -5.51
N GLN A 209 -0.45 5.21 -6.73
CA GLN A 209 0.45 4.09 -7.01
C GLN A 209 1.58 4.59 -7.90
N ILE A 210 2.81 4.17 -7.62
CA ILE A 210 3.99 4.54 -8.38
C ILE A 210 4.79 3.27 -8.68
N VAL A 211 5.14 3.07 -9.96
CA VAL A 211 6.05 2.01 -10.40
C VAL A 211 7.14 2.65 -11.25
N GLY A 212 8.40 2.44 -10.90
CA GLY A 212 9.53 3.04 -11.61
C GLY A 212 10.87 2.55 -11.08
N ARG A 213 11.93 3.29 -11.37
CA ARG A 213 13.27 3.04 -10.81
C ARG A 213 13.57 4.06 -9.72
N GLU A 214 14.84 4.45 -9.59
CA GLU A 214 15.36 5.41 -8.62
C GLU A 214 14.40 6.57 -8.36
N GLY A 215 14.01 6.74 -7.10
CA GLY A 215 13.21 7.86 -6.63
C GLY A 215 11.69 7.67 -6.77
N ALA A 216 11.21 6.61 -7.43
CA ALA A 216 9.78 6.30 -7.51
C ALA A 216 9.20 5.89 -6.14
N GLY A 217 9.96 5.09 -5.38
CA GLY A 217 9.57 4.50 -4.12
C GLY A 217 9.22 5.55 -3.06
N LYS A 218 10.18 6.42 -2.77
CA LYS A 218 10.05 7.44 -1.70
C LYS A 218 9.08 8.57 -2.06
N ARG A 219 8.88 8.84 -3.34
CA ARG A 219 8.02 9.92 -3.85
C ARG A 219 6.54 9.72 -3.49
N VAL A 220 6.12 8.50 -3.17
CA VAL A 220 4.76 8.21 -2.66
C VAL A 220 4.44 8.93 -1.34
N ASP A 221 5.46 9.30 -0.55
CA ASP A 221 5.25 9.91 0.76
C ASP A 221 4.58 11.29 0.66
N ILE A 222 4.76 12.00 -0.46
CA ILE A 222 4.03 13.24 -0.75
C ILE A 222 2.52 12.97 -0.75
N ALA A 223 2.09 11.91 -1.43
CA ALA A 223 0.69 11.50 -1.45
C ALA A 223 0.22 10.97 -0.09
N ALA A 224 1.09 10.29 0.67
CA ALA A 224 0.74 9.79 1.99
C ALA A 224 0.43 10.93 2.97
N VAL A 225 1.22 12.01 2.94
CA VAL A 225 0.95 13.24 3.71
C VAL A 225 -0.35 13.89 3.25
N ALA A 226 -0.55 14.04 1.93
CA ALA A 226 -1.76 14.64 1.38
C ALA A 226 -3.04 13.87 1.76
N LEU A 227 -3.01 12.53 1.72
CA LEU A 227 -4.11 11.67 2.18
C LEU A 227 -4.37 11.84 3.67
N THR A 228 -3.30 11.87 4.48
CA THR A 228 -3.42 12.02 5.93
C THR A 228 -4.02 13.39 6.30
N ALA A 229 -3.71 14.42 5.52
CA ALA A 229 -4.25 15.77 5.67
C ALA A 229 -5.63 15.96 5.00
N GLY A 230 -6.18 14.93 4.33
CA GLY A 230 -7.48 15.01 3.65
C GLY A 230 -7.51 15.97 2.45
N MET A 231 -6.37 16.17 1.77
CA MET A 231 -6.25 17.13 0.67
C MET A 231 -7.04 16.71 -0.57
N THR A 232 -7.49 17.70 -1.34
CA THR A 232 -7.98 17.51 -2.70
C THR A 232 -6.82 17.53 -3.70
N VAL A 233 -7.03 16.94 -4.88
CA VAL A 233 -6.05 17.01 -5.98
C VAL A 233 -5.81 18.44 -6.47
N GLU A 234 -6.78 19.34 -6.30
CA GLU A 234 -6.61 20.77 -6.60
C GLU A 234 -5.63 21.41 -5.62
N GLN A 235 -5.80 21.17 -4.31
CA GLN A 235 -4.88 21.68 -3.28
C GLN A 235 -3.47 21.13 -3.46
N MET A 236 -3.34 19.86 -3.89
CA MET A 236 -2.03 19.29 -4.20
C MET A 236 -1.28 20.08 -5.28
N THR A 237 -1.97 20.64 -6.28
CA THR A 237 -1.31 21.39 -7.37
C THR A 237 -0.55 22.62 -6.90
N ALA A 238 -0.85 23.14 -5.71
CA ALA A 238 -0.23 24.30 -5.10
C ALA A 238 0.87 23.96 -4.08
N LEU A 239 1.21 22.68 -3.89
CA LEU A 239 2.27 22.27 -2.96
C LEU A 239 3.65 22.77 -3.44
N ASP A 240 4.39 23.40 -2.54
CA ASP A 240 5.76 23.87 -2.75
C ASP A 240 6.76 22.74 -2.48
N LEU A 241 6.99 21.90 -3.49
CA LEU A 241 7.92 20.78 -3.40
C LEU A 241 9.33 21.21 -3.83
N GLY A 242 10.34 20.74 -3.09
CA GLY A 242 11.73 21.01 -3.40
C GLY A 242 12.11 20.56 -4.82
N TYR A 243 12.76 21.45 -5.57
CA TYR A 243 13.18 21.21 -6.93
C TYR A 243 14.66 21.58 -7.14
N ALA A 244 15.40 20.63 -7.72
CA ALA A 244 16.58 20.92 -8.52
C ALA A 244 16.72 19.81 -9.58
N PRO A 245 17.43 20.06 -10.69
CA PRO A 245 17.53 19.11 -11.80
C PRO A 245 17.96 17.68 -11.41
N PRO A 246 18.87 17.45 -10.44
CA PRO A 246 19.25 16.12 -9.98
C PRO A 246 18.17 15.34 -9.21
N PHE A 247 17.08 16.00 -8.77
CA PHE A 247 16.11 15.40 -7.84
C PHE A 247 14.70 15.28 -8.43
N SER A 248 14.30 16.17 -9.35
CA SER A 248 12.97 16.17 -9.94
C SER A 248 12.95 16.94 -11.27
N PRO A 249 12.03 16.63 -12.20
CA PRO A 249 11.57 17.60 -13.20
C PRO A 249 10.96 18.85 -12.53
N VAL A 250 10.77 19.92 -13.32
CA VAL A 250 10.18 21.20 -12.85
C VAL A 250 8.84 20.98 -12.14
N TRP A 251 8.02 20.08 -12.69
CA TRP A 251 6.84 19.58 -12.02
C TRP A 251 7.13 18.17 -11.52
N ASP A 252 7.09 17.97 -10.20
CA ASP A 252 7.21 16.64 -9.62
C ASP A 252 6.15 15.70 -10.24
N PRO A 253 6.50 14.44 -10.55
CA PRO A 253 5.56 13.47 -11.12
C PRO A 253 4.22 13.36 -10.38
N VAL A 254 4.21 13.48 -9.05
CA VAL A 254 2.97 13.46 -8.24
C VAL A 254 2.11 14.70 -8.50
N LEU A 255 2.72 15.88 -8.69
CA LEU A 255 2.00 17.11 -9.04
C LEU A 255 1.47 17.07 -10.48
N VAL A 256 2.20 16.46 -11.41
CA VAL A 256 1.69 16.24 -12.78
C VAL A 256 0.44 15.35 -12.74
N ALA A 257 0.46 14.27 -11.96
CA ALA A 257 -0.71 13.43 -11.76
C ALA A 257 -1.87 14.19 -11.11
N ALA A 258 -1.61 14.99 -10.07
CA ALA A 258 -2.62 15.82 -9.40
C ALA A 258 -3.27 16.83 -10.35
N ARG A 259 -2.49 17.52 -11.19
CA ARG A 259 -3.01 18.46 -12.19
C ARG A 259 -3.89 17.78 -13.24
N LYS A 260 -3.51 16.58 -13.68
CA LYS A 260 -4.32 15.80 -14.62
C LYS A 260 -5.62 15.32 -13.98
N ALA A 261 -5.56 14.86 -12.73
CA ALA A 261 -6.74 14.47 -11.96
C ALA A 261 -7.68 15.66 -11.73
N ALA A 262 -7.14 16.81 -11.31
CA ALA A 262 -7.89 18.05 -11.08
C ALA A 262 -8.64 18.51 -12.35
N THR A 263 -7.97 18.49 -13.50
CA THR A 263 -8.61 18.80 -14.80
C THR A 263 -9.77 17.85 -15.09
N LYS A 264 -9.57 16.54 -14.87
CA LYS A 264 -10.61 15.51 -15.12
C LYS A 264 -11.80 15.69 -14.18
N ILE A 265 -11.56 15.95 -12.89
CA ILE A 265 -12.60 16.22 -11.90
C ILE A 265 -13.42 17.46 -12.29
N ARG A 266 -12.78 18.55 -12.72
CA ARG A 266 -13.49 19.76 -13.19
C ARG A 266 -14.36 19.50 -14.42
N ALA A 267 -13.94 18.62 -15.32
CA ALA A 267 -14.71 18.23 -16.50
C ALA A 267 -15.91 17.31 -16.17
N SER A 268 -15.88 16.64 -15.02
CA SER A 268 -16.96 15.75 -14.54
C SER A 268 -17.97 16.44 -13.61
N LEU A 269 -17.88 17.77 -13.45
CA LEU A 269 -18.85 18.62 -12.73
C LEU A 269 -20.02 19.00 -13.64
#